data_AF-A0A9X1Y8F8-F1
#
_entry.id   AF-A0A9X1Y8F8-F1
#
_cell.length_a   1.000
_cell.length_b   1.000
_cell.length_c   1.000
_cell.angle_alpha   90.00
_cell.angle_beta   90.00
_cell.angle_gamma   90.00
#
_symmetry.space_group_name_H-M   'P 1'
#
loop_
_entity.id
_entity.type
_entity.pdbx_description
1 polymer ?
#
loop_
_entity_poly.entity_id
_entity_poly.type
_entity_poly.pdbx_seq_one_letter_code
_entity_poly.pdbx_strand_id
1 'polypeptide(L)'
;MATGTCGDDCACRRAVLTAYRELTARYCSDRRALACCAMIYRCHHAAEDGQAAASKVRQWVDATTGRRLPARRRGAAGRAPVPQAAIGR
;
A
#
# COMPACT_ATOMS: atom_id res chain seq x y z
N MET A 1 21.35 17.19 -1.46
CA MET A 1 19.96 16.74 -1.33
C MET A 1 19.91 15.31 -1.83
N ALA A 2 19.80 14.32 -0.93
CA ALA A 2 19.87 12.92 -1.30
C ALA A 2 18.56 12.50 -2.01
N THR A 3 18.56 12.57 -3.34
CA THR A 3 17.61 11.83 -4.18
C THR A 3 18.00 10.35 -4.14
N GLY A 4 17.89 9.75 -2.96
CA GLY A 4 18.11 8.32 -2.79
C GLY A 4 16.95 7.58 -3.42
N THR A 5 17.15 7.11 -4.65
CA THR A 5 16.31 6.06 -5.21
C THR A 5 16.40 4.88 -4.26
N CYS A 6 15.33 4.61 -3.52
CA CYS A 6 15.24 3.42 -2.70
C CYS A 6 15.31 2.21 -3.65
N GLY A 7 16.48 1.57 -3.70
CA GLY A 7 16.72 0.35 -4.45
C GLY A 7 15.88 -0.82 -3.93
N ASP A 8 16.06 -1.99 -4.53
CA ASP A 8 15.31 -3.23 -4.21
C ASP A 8 15.47 -3.68 -2.74
N ASP A 9 16.53 -3.20 -2.06
CA ASP A 9 16.88 -3.52 -0.66
C ASP A 9 16.50 -2.41 0.35
N CYS A 10 15.52 -1.57 0.05
CA CYS A 10 15.11 -0.51 0.98
C CYS A 10 14.39 -1.08 2.22
N ALA A 11 14.72 -0.58 3.42
CA ALA A 11 14.00 -0.87 4.67
C ALA A 11 12.47 -0.69 4.54
N CYS A 12 12.03 0.24 3.68
CA CYS A 12 10.62 0.46 3.35
C CYS A 12 9.96 -0.77 2.73
N ARG A 13 10.65 -1.51 1.86
CA ARG A 13 10.12 -2.76 1.28
C ARG A 13 9.85 -3.78 2.37
N ARG A 14 10.82 -4.01 3.26
CA ARG A 14 10.66 -4.95 4.39
C ARG A 14 9.50 -4.54 5.29
N ALA A 15 9.42 -3.26 5.66
CA ALA A 15 8.34 -2.74 6.50
C ALA A 15 6.95 -2.94 5.85
N VAL A 16 6.83 -2.62 4.56
CA VAL A 16 5.61 -2.81 3.78
C VAL A 16 5.20 -4.29 3.72
N LEU A 17 6.14 -5.19 3.44
CA LEU A 17 5.85 -6.62 3.35
C LEU A 17 5.40 -7.20 4.69
N THR A 18 6.04 -6.80 5.80
CA THR A 18 5.60 -7.17 7.15
C THR A 18 4.19 -6.66 7.44
N ALA A 19 3.91 -5.39 7.13
CA ALA A 19 2.58 -4.81 7.33
C ALA A 19 1.52 -5.55 6.48
N TYR A 20 1.83 -5.86 5.21
CA TYR A 20 0.93 -6.60 4.34
C TYR A 20 0.59 -7.99 4.90
N ARG A 21 1.59 -8.73 5.41
CA ARG A 21 1.37 -10.04 6.04
C ARG A 21 0.46 -9.95 7.26
N GLU A 22 0.69 -8.97 8.13
CA GLU A 22 -0.15 -8.77 9.32
C GLU A 22 -1.58 -8.36 8.96
N LEU A 23 -1.73 -7.42 8.02
CA LEU A 23 -3.03 -6.95 7.51
C LEU A 23 -3.86 -8.08 6.90
N THR A 24 -3.23 -8.94 6.11
CA THR A 24 -3.92 -10.07 5.46
C THR A 24 -4.20 -11.21 6.43
N ALA A 25 -3.34 -11.45 7.42
CA ALA A 25 -3.54 -12.51 8.39
C ALA A 25 -4.66 -12.21 9.40
N ARG A 26 -4.86 -10.94 9.78
CA ARG A 26 -5.72 -10.60 10.94
C ARG A 26 -6.84 -9.61 10.66
N TYR A 27 -6.74 -8.80 9.61
CA TYR A 27 -7.55 -7.58 9.53
C TYR A 27 -8.41 -7.46 8.25
N CYS A 28 -7.87 -7.81 7.07
CA CYS A 28 -8.55 -7.48 5.82
C CYS A 28 -8.09 -8.29 4.61
N SER A 29 -8.85 -8.19 3.51
CA SER A 29 -8.52 -8.82 2.23
C SER A 29 -7.32 -8.19 1.53
N ASP A 30 -6.69 -8.93 0.61
CA ASP A 30 -5.52 -8.49 -0.17
C ASP A 30 -5.69 -7.11 -0.80
N ARG A 31 -6.89 -6.81 -1.32
CA ARG A 31 -7.18 -5.51 -1.93
C ARG A 31 -7.07 -4.36 -0.93
N ARG A 32 -7.61 -4.53 0.29
CA ARG A 32 -7.53 -3.51 1.35
C ARG A 32 -6.11 -3.42 1.89
N ALA A 33 -5.46 -4.55 2.13
CA ALA A 33 -4.07 -4.59 2.61
C ALA A 33 -3.11 -3.87 1.65
N LEU A 34 -3.22 -4.09 0.34
CA LEU A 34 -2.43 -3.39 -0.68
C LEU A 34 -2.65 -1.87 -0.67
N ALA A 35 -3.91 -1.42 -0.51
CA ALA A 35 -4.21 0.01 -0.44
C ALA A 35 -3.61 0.65 0.82
N CYS A 36 -3.72 -0.01 1.98
CA CYS A 36 -3.08 0.44 3.22
C CYS A 36 -1.57 0.52 3.08
N CYS A 37 -0.94 -0.51 2.51
CA CYS A 37 0.50 -0.55 2.29
C CYS A 37 0.98 0.55 1.32
N ALA A 38 0.19 0.88 0.29
CA ALA A 38 0.50 2.00 -0.59
C ALA A 38 0.43 3.35 0.14
N MET A 39 -0.50 3.53 1.07
CA MET A 39 -0.54 4.74 1.93
C MET A 39 0.68 4.79 2.86
N ILE A 40 1.01 3.69 3.53
CA ILE A 40 2.19 3.59 4.41
C ILE A 40 3.47 3.94 3.63
N TYR A 41 3.65 3.38 2.42
CA TYR A 41 4.78 3.69 1.55
C TYR A 41 4.84 5.18 1.20
N ARG A 42 3.70 5.82 0.90
CA ARG A 42 3.63 7.25 0.55
C ARG A 42 3.87 8.18 1.73
N CYS A 43 3.55 7.78 2.96
CA CYS A 43 3.91 8.56 4.14
C CYS A 43 5.43 8.74 4.27
N HIS A 44 6.21 7.77 3.79
CA HIS A 44 7.67 7.85 3.76
C HIS A 44 8.19 8.44 2.43
N HIS A 45 7.52 8.14 1.31
CA HIS A 45 7.89 8.59 -0.02
C HIS A 45 6.82 9.54 -0.58
N ALA A 46 6.70 10.72 0.03
CA ALA A 46 5.65 11.69 -0.31
C ALA A 46 5.72 12.18 -1.77
N ALA A 47 6.90 12.13 -2.40
CA ALA A 47 7.11 12.49 -3.79
C ALA A 47 6.59 11.45 -4.80
N GLU A 48 6.27 10.23 -4.36
CA GLU A 48 5.73 9.19 -5.24
C GLU A 48 4.22 9.34 -5.45
N ASP A 49 3.81 9.31 -6.71
CA ASP A 49 2.40 9.32 -7.10
C ASP A 49 1.65 8.11 -6.49
N GLY A 50 0.35 8.30 -6.22
CA GLY A 50 -0.53 7.28 -5.66
C GLY A 50 -0.53 5.97 -6.44
N GLN A 51 -0.52 6.06 -7.77
CA GLN A 51 -0.53 4.91 -8.66
C GLN A 51 0.84 4.25 -8.76
N ALA A 52 1.92 5.05 -8.78
CA ALA A 52 3.30 4.55 -8.76
C ALA A 52 3.57 3.75 -7.48
N ALA A 53 3.22 4.32 -6.33
CA ALA A 53 3.30 3.66 -5.02
C ALA A 53 2.53 2.34 -4.99
N ALA A 54 1.26 2.35 -5.41
CA ALA A 54 0.43 1.14 -5.41
C ALA A 54 0.98 0.04 -6.34
N SER A 55 1.55 0.44 -7.49
CA SER A 55 2.14 -0.49 -8.45
C SER A 55 3.44 -1.11 -7.91
N LYS A 56 4.27 -0.30 -7.25
CA LYS A 56 5.53 -0.75 -6.64
C LYS A 56 5.30 -1.69 -5.46
N VAL A 57 4.37 -1.33 -4.56
CA VAL A 57 3.95 -2.19 -3.44
C VAL A 57 3.41 -3.53 -3.95
N ARG A 58 2.56 -3.52 -5.01
CA ARG A 58 2.05 -4.77 -5.58
C ARG A 58 3.17 -5.63 -6.15
N GLN A 59 4.11 -5.05 -6.90
CA GLN A 59 5.27 -5.80 -7.41
C GLN A 59 6.04 -6.50 -6.29
N TRP A 60 6.30 -5.81 -5.18
CA TRP A 60 6.99 -6.41 -4.05
C TRP A 60 6.22 -7.57 -3.43
N VAL A 61 4.91 -7.41 -3.24
CA VAL A 61 4.07 -8.47 -2.66
C VAL A 61 3.94 -9.66 -3.60
N ASP A 62 3.74 -9.42 -4.90
CA ASP A 62 3.64 -10.48 -5.91
C ASP A 62 4.94 -11.29 -5.94
N ALA A 63 6.10 -10.62 -5.96
CA ALA A 63 7.41 -11.27 -5.93
C ALA A 63 7.67 -12.06 -4.63
N THR A 64 7.21 -11.55 -3.48
CA THR A 64 7.46 -12.19 -2.17
C THR A 64 6.54 -13.38 -1.92
N THR A 65 5.29 -13.30 -2.38
CA THR A 65 4.30 -14.36 -2.16
C THR A 65 4.26 -15.39 -3.28
N GLY A 66 4.84 -15.10 -4.45
CA GLY A 66 4.70 -15.90 -5.66
C GLY A 66 3.29 -15.88 -6.25
N ARG A 67 2.38 -15.04 -5.71
CA ARG A 67 0.98 -14.93 -6.15
C ARG A 67 0.82 -13.69 -7.01
N ARG A 68 0.03 -13.79 -8.06
CA ARG A 68 -0.35 -12.63 -8.86
C ARG A 68 -1.61 -12.01 -8.28
N LEU A 69 -1.47 -10.90 -7.54
CA LEU A 69 -2.63 -10.27 -6.92
C LEU A 69 -3.53 -9.60 -7.96
N PRO A 70 -4.86 -9.59 -7.75
CA PRO A 70 -5.79 -9.00 -8.69
C PRO A 70 -5.46 -7.51 -8.89
N ALA A 71 -5.41 -7.10 -10.16
CA ALA A 71 -5.15 -5.72 -10.52
C ALA A 71 -6.18 -4.79 -9.85
N ARG A 72 -5.73 -3.60 -9.44
CA ARG A 72 -6.65 -2.54 -9.03
C ARG A 72 -7.53 -2.27 -10.25
N ARG A 73 -8.84 -2.49 -10.14
CA ARG A 73 -9.76 -2.17 -11.26
C ARG A 73 -9.56 -0.70 -11.61
N ARG A 74 -9.16 -0.45 -12.86
CA ARG A 74 -9.06 0.90 -13.42
C ARG A 74 -10.48 1.48 -13.39
N GLY A 75 -10.70 2.50 -12.57
CA GLY A 75 -12.04 3.11 -12.37
C GLY A 75 -12.45 3.41 -10.93
N ALA A 76 -11.81 2.83 -9.91
CA ALA A 76 -12.13 3.16 -8.50
C ALA A 76 -11.34 4.37 -7.97
N ALA A 77 -11.21 5.44 -8.77
CA ALA A 77 -10.86 6.77 -8.27
C ALA A 77 -12.13 7.40 -7.66
N GLY A 78 -12.76 6.69 -6.72
CA GLY A 78 -13.91 7.13 -5.97
C GLY A 78 -13.60 6.87 -4.52
N ARG A 79 -13.14 7.92 -3.83
CA ARG A 79 -13.02 7.96 -2.38
C ARG A 79 -14.34 7.46 -1.80
N ALA A 80 -14.34 6.33 -1.09
CA ALA A 80 -15.42 6.08 -0.14
C ALA A 80 -15.23 7.12 0.98
N PRO A 81 -16.21 7.99 1.26
CA PRO A 81 -16.13 8.82 2.46
C PRO A 81 -16.10 7.88 3.66
N VAL A 82 -15.14 8.10 4.56
CA VAL A 82 -15.25 7.60 5.92
C VAL A 82 -16.50 8.26 6.51
N PRO A 83 -17.52 7.50 6.97
CA PRO A 83 -18.62 8.12 7.69
C PRO A 83 -18.07 8.70 8.98
N GLN A 84 -18.04 10.03 9.08
CA GLN A 84 -17.80 10.73 10.33
C GLN A 84 -19.11 10.68 11.14
N ALA A 85 -19.45 9.50 11.63
CA ALA A 85 -20.58 9.32 12.53
C ALA A 85 -20.11 9.57 13.97
N ALA A 86 -20.69 10.62 14.56
CA ALA A 86 -20.85 10.84 15.99
C ALA A 86 -19.58 10.94 16.87
N ILE A 87 -18.98 12.13 16.88
CA ILE A 87 -18.47 12.69 18.14
C ILE A 87 -19.48 13.76 18.53
N GLY A 88 -20.46 13.38 19.35
CA GLY A 88 -21.45 14.28 19.88
C GLY A 88 -20.84 15.19 20.94
N ARG A 89 -21.23 16.47 20.91
CA ARG A 89 -21.75 17.22 22.05
C ARG A 89 -22.28 18.58 21.61
#